data_AF-A0A6J5H8Q0-F1
#
_entry.id   AF-A0A6J5H8Q0-F1
#
_cell.length_a   1.000
_cell.length_b   1.000
_cell.length_c   1.000
_cell.angle_alpha   90.00
_cell.angle_beta   90.00
_cell.angle_gamma   90.00
#
_symmetry.space_group_name_H-M   'P 1'
#
loop_
_entity.id
_entity.type
_entity.pdbx_description
1 polymer ?
#
loop_
_entity_poly.entity_id
_entity_poly.type
_entity_poly.pdbx_seq_one_letter_code
_entity_poly.pdbx_strand_id
1 'polypeptide(L)' 'MTVRRRTVEHVFGTFKHWMGYTHFLTRRLPNVGTEMSLNVLAYNLMRVLRILGFRKTMKAMRLVGA' A
#
# COMPACT_ATOMS: atom_id res chain seq x y z
N MET A 1 3.66 -3.73 -23.11
CA MET A 1 2.95 -2.94 -22.07
C MET A 1 1.80 -3.70 -21.37
N THR A 2 1.29 -4.80 -21.92
CA THR A 2 0.13 -5.56 -21.39
C THR A 2 0.41 -6.30 -20.08
N VAL A 3 1.64 -6.81 -19.89
CA VAL A 3 2.03 -7.57 -18.68
C VAL A 3 1.96 -6.71 -17.43
N ARG A 4 2.45 -5.46 -17.48
CA ARG A 4 2.43 -4.54 -16.33
C ARG A 4 1.00 -4.25 -15.87
N ARG A 5 0.04 -4.02 -16.79
CA ARG A 5 -1.38 -3.78 -16.45
C ARG A 5 -1.96 -4.90 -15.59
N ARG A 6 -1.74 -6.16 -15.99
CA ARG A 6 -2.23 -7.34 -15.26
C ARG A 6 -1.65 -7.45 -13.84
N THR A 7 -0.38 -7.09 -13.65
CA THR A 7 0.26 -7.15 -12.32
C THR A 7 -0.29 -6.10 -11.37
N VAL A 8 -0.54 -4.86 -11.84
CA VAL A 8 -1.11 -3.81 -10.99
C VAL A 8 -2.59 -4.01 -10.73
N GLU A 9 -3.35 -4.59 -11.67
CA GLU A 9 -4.78 -4.87 -11.50
C GLU A 9 -5.06 -5.72 -10.25
N HIS A 10 -4.26 -6.75 -10.01
CA HIS A 10 -4.39 -7.59 -8.81
C HIS A 10 -4.13 -6.82 -7.50
N VAL A 11 -3.13 -5.93 -7.52
CA VAL A 11 -2.81 -5.03 -6.40
C VAL A 11 -3.99 -4.10 -6.13
N PHE A 12 -4.53 -3.45 -7.16
CA PHE A 12 -5.68 -2.57 -7.05
C PHE A 12 -6.95 -3.31 -6.57
N GLY A 13 -7.16 -4.56 -6.97
CA GLY A 13 -8.26 -5.39 -6.48
C GLY A 13 -8.17 -5.64 -4.97
N THR A 14 -6.99 -6.04 -4.49
CA THR A 14 -6.74 -6.24 -3.05
C THR A 14 -6.90 -4.95 -2.26
N PHE A 15 -6.36 -3.86 -2.81
CA PHE A 15 -6.41 -2.54 -2.22
C PHE A 15 -7.85 -2.03 -2.03
N LYS A 16 -8.68 -2.11 -3.08
CA LYS A 16 -10.10 -1.75 -3.01
C LYS A 16 -10.89 -2.63 -2.05
N HIS A 17 -10.56 -3.93 -1.98
CA HIS A 17 -11.18 -4.83 -1.02
C HIS A 17 -10.86 -4.43 0.43
N TRP A 18 -9.61 -4.05 0.72
CA TRP A 18 -9.18 -3.63 2.06
C TRP A 18 -9.73 -2.27 2.47
N MET A 19 -9.83 -1.32 1.54
CA MET A 19 -10.38 0.01 1.81
C MET A 19 -11.88 0.02 2.12
N GLY A 20 -12.58 -1.07 1.83
CA GLY A 20 -14.04 -1.09 1.82
C GLY A 20 -14.56 -0.54 0.48
N TYR A 21 -15.56 -1.22 -0.06
CA TYR A 21 -16.05 -1.01 -1.44
C TYR A 21 -16.62 0.37 -1.73
N THR A 22 -16.85 1.19 -0.72
CA THR A 22 -17.82 2.29 -0.83
C THR A 22 -17.20 3.67 -0.72
N HIS A 23 -16.64 4.15 0.40
CA HIS A 23 -16.40 5.60 0.53
C HIS A 23 -15.09 6.00 1.21
N PHE A 24 -14.41 7.00 0.64
CA PHE A 24 -13.39 7.77 1.36
C PHE A 24 -14.04 8.48 2.54
N LEU A 25 -13.37 8.46 3.69
CA LEU A 25 -13.86 9.10 4.91
C LEU A 25 -13.74 10.63 4.83
N THR A 26 -12.77 11.11 4.05
CA THR A 26 -12.47 12.53 3.94
C THR A 26 -13.16 13.21 2.76
N ARG A 27 -13.34 14.53 2.87
CA ARG A 27 -13.86 15.38 1.79
C ARG A 27 -12.76 16.29 1.26
N ARG A 28 -12.89 16.71 -0.02
CA ARG A 28 -11.93 17.50 -0.81
C ARG A 28 -10.73 16.68 -1.30
N LEU A 29 -10.29 16.97 -2.53
CA LEU A 29 -9.16 16.30 -3.19
C LEU A 29 -7.87 16.18 -2.36
N PRO A 30 -7.37 17.22 -1.66
CA PRO A 30 -6.13 17.08 -0.88
C PRO A 30 -6.26 16.05 0.25
N ASN A 31 -7.40 16.01 0.93
CA ASN A 31 -7.61 15.08 2.04
C ASN A 31 -7.81 13.65 1.53
N VAL A 32 -8.60 13.48 0.47
CA VAL A 32 -8.79 12.18 -0.21
C VAL A 32 -7.47 11.66 -0.77
N GLY A 33 -6.63 12.53 -1.33
CA GLY A 33 -5.30 12.17 -1.81
C GLY A 33 -4.39 11.69 -0.67
N THR A 34 -4.50 12.30 0.51
CA THR A 34 -3.77 11.88 1.71
C THR A 34 -4.26 10.51 2.19
N GLU A 35 -5.57 10.31 2.27
CA GLU A 35 -6.19 9.03 2.63
C GLU A 35 -5.77 7.91 1.67
N MET A 36 -5.80 8.17 0.36
CA MET A 36 -5.32 7.25 -0.67
C MET A 36 -3.84 6.91 -0.49
N SER A 37 -3.00 7.92 -0.19
CA SER A 37 -1.56 7.74 0.00
C SER A 37 -1.24 6.89 1.23
N LEU A 38 -1.95 7.10 2.34
CA LEU A 38 -1.80 6.32 3.57
C LEU A 38 -2.18 4.85 3.36
N ASN A 39 -3.29 4.60 2.65
CA ASN A 39 -3.67 3.24 2.29
C ASN A 39 -2.57 2.57 1.45
N VAL A 40 -2.02 3.26 0.43
CA VAL A 40 -0.96 2.69 -0.43
C VAL A 40 0.29 2.38 0.39
N LEU A 41 0.66 3.26 1.31
CA LEU A 41 1.78 3.03 2.23
C LEU A 41 1.55 1.78 3.09
N ALA A 42 0.37 1.62 3.69
CA ALA A 42 0.03 0.45 4.49
C ALA A 42 0.10 -0.85 3.67
N TYR A 43 -0.43 -0.86 2.44
CA TYR A 43 -0.32 -1.99 1.53
C TYR A 43 1.14 -2.35 1.23
N ASN A 44 1.97 -1.36 0.92
CA ASN A 44 3.38 -1.57 0.61
C ASN A 44 4.15 -2.14 1.81
N LEU A 45 3.89 -1.65 3.03
CA LEU A 45 4.49 -2.18 4.25
C LEU A 45 4.11 -3.65 4.47
N MET A 46 2.82 -3.98 4.35
CA MET A 46 2.33 -5.36 4.47
C MET A 46 2.94 -6.28 3.41
N ARG A 47 3.12 -5.77 2.19
CA ARG A 47 3.75 -6.51 1.10
C ARG A 47 5.24 -6.78 1.37
N VAL A 48 5.97 -5.77 1.84
CA VAL A 48 7.40 -5.93 2.22
C VAL A 48 7.54 -6.95 3.36
N LEU A 49 6.68 -6.86 4.39
CA LEU A 49 6.65 -7.82 5.48
C LEU A 49 6.38 -9.26 4.99
N ARG A 50 5.46 -9.44 4.03
CA ARG A 50 5.19 -10.75 3.43
C ARG A 50 6.35 -11.30 2.60
N ILE A 51 7.08 -10.46 1.88
CA ILE A 51 8.19 -10.89 1.00
C ILE A 51 9.46 -11.16 1.81
N LEU A 52 9.84 -10.25 2.72
CA LEU A 52 11.10 -10.31 3.45
C LEU A 52 10.99 -10.98 4.82
N GLY A 53 9.78 -11.02 5.39
CA GLY A 53 9.55 -11.42 6.78
C GLY A 53 9.88 -10.31 7.79
N PHE A 54 9.36 -10.47 9.01
CA PHE A 54 9.46 -9.45 10.06
C PHE A 54 10.90 -9.10 10.44
N ARG A 55 11.75 -10.11 10.67
CA ARG A 55 13.15 -9.91 11.14
C ARG A 55 14.00 -9.11 10.14
N LYS A 56 13.92 -9.45 8.85
CA LYS A 56 14.68 -8.76 7.79
C LYS A 56 14.16 -7.33 7.59
N THR A 57 12.85 -7.15 7.63
CA THR A 57 12.22 -5.83 7.50
C THR A 57 12.65 -4.90 8.63
N MET A 58 12.59 -5.35 9.88
CA MET A 58 13.05 -4.56 11.04
C MET A 58 14.52 -4.19 10.97
N LYS A 59 15.38 -5.11 10.51
CA LYS A 59 16.80 -4.82 10.31
C LYS A 59 16.99 -3.74 9.24
N ALA A 60 16.29 -3.84 8.11
CA ALA A 60 16.36 -2.85 7.03
C ALA A 60 15.87 -1.46 7.50
N MET A 61 14.77 -1.38 8.24
CA MET A 61 14.27 -0.11 8.77
C MET A 61 15.25 0.57 9.73
N ARG A 62 15.93 -0.20 10.58
CA ARG A 62 16.95 0.33 11.52
C ARG A 62 18.20 0.84 10.80
N LEU A 63 18.58 0.23 9.68
CA LEU A 63 19.75 0.65 8.89
C LEU A 63 19.50 1.92 8.07
N VAL A 64 18.24 2.20 7.71
CA VAL A 64 17.86 3.42 6.95
C VAL A 64 17.75 4.65 7.87
N GLY A 65 17.57 4.45 9.19
CA GLY A 65 17.51 5.53 10.18
C GLY A 65 18.86 5.94 10.77
N ALA A 66 19.97 5.36 10.29
CA ALA A 66 21.34 5.71 10.64
C ALA A 66 22.00 6.45 9.48
#